data_AF-A0AAN9VH58-F1
#
_entry.id   AF-A0AAN9VH58-F1
#
_cell.length_a   1.000
_cell.length_b   1.000
_cell.length_c   1.000
_cell.angle_alpha   90.00
_cell.angle_beta   90.00
_cell.angle_gamma   90.00
#
_symmetry.space_group_name_H-M   'P 1'
#
loop_
_entity.id
_entity.type
_entity.pdbx_description
1 polymer ?
#
loop_
_entity_poly.entity_id
_entity_poly.type
_entity_poly.pdbx_seq_one_letter_code
_entity_poly.pdbx_strand_id
1 'polypeptide(L)'
;MLVRLSTYSGEYLAPTLFKHFFWKNYARETKVLFSICNILKKKNEDLMPKNPAAEFNSASQQSGNGFIYDKKPFKMICKTSKEYYWCLCGRSKRQPLCDGTHKNPQMNIKLKPVKFTVTESKEYWLCNCKQTSNRPFCDGTHKREDIQAAVK
;
A
#
# COMPACT_ATOMS: atom_id res chain seq x y z
N MET A 1 31.53 0.41 -50.27
CA MET A 1 30.25 0.92 -49.74
C MET A 1 29.68 -0.11 -48.77
N LEU A 2 29.63 0.24 -47.47
CA LEU A 2 28.80 -0.31 -46.35
C LEU A 2 28.93 -1.83 -46.03
N VAL A 3 29.76 -2.25 -45.06
CA VAL A 3 29.56 -2.39 -43.57
C VAL A 3 28.49 -3.46 -43.22
N ARG A 4 28.90 -4.73 -42.96
CA ARG A 4 29.32 -5.39 -41.68
C ARG A 4 28.15 -5.75 -40.72
N LEU A 5 27.86 -7.05 -40.55
CA LEU A 5 28.27 -8.02 -39.49
C LEU A 5 27.25 -8.06 -38.33
N SER A 6 26.48 -9.15 -38.20
CA SER A 6 26.82 -10.43 -37.56
C SER A 6 26.74 -10.37 -36.02
N THR A 7 25.87 -11.24 -35.52
CA THR A 7 25.56 -11.57 -34.13
C THR A 7 26.80 -11.66 -33.23
N TYR A 8 26.87 -10.84 -32.17
CA TYR A 8 27.92 -10.95 -31.16
C TYR A 8 27.35 -11.55 -29.88
N SER A 9 27.63 -12.84 -29.68
CA SER A 9 27.63 -13.52 -28.38
C SER A 9 28.80 -12.98 -27.55
N GLY A 10 28.51 -12.06 -26.63
CA GLY A 10 29.52 -11.49 -25.72
C GLY A 10 29.79 -12.42 -24.55
N GLU A 11 30.90 -13.16 -24.63
CA GLU A 11 31.51 -13.91 -23.53
C GLU A 11 31.89 -12.97 -22.38
N TYR A 12 31.49 -13.34 -21.16
CA TYR A 12 31.89 -12.68 -19.92
C TYR A 12 33.33 -13.06 -19.57
N LEU A 13 34.30 -12.26 -20.01
CA LEU A 13 35.66 -12.30 -19.47
C LEU A 13 35.75 -11.40 -18.23
N ALA A 14 35.94 -12.01 -17.07
CA ALA A 14 36.11 -11.33 -15.80
C ALA A 14 37.50 -10.66 -15.71
N PRO A 15 37.61 -9.34 -15.44
CA PRO A 15 38.90 -8.75 -15.07
C PRO A 15 39.23 -9.07 -13.61
N THR A 16 40.38 -9.71 -13.43
CA THR A 16 41.08 -10.03 -12.20
C THR A 16 41.72 -8.78 -11.58
N LEU A 17 41.66 -8.69 -10.25
CA LEU A 17 42.54 -7.90 -9.37
C LEU A 17 42.38 -6.35 -9.27
N PHE A 18 41.29 -5.75 -9.77
CA PHE A 18 40.88 -4.39 -9.35
C PHE A 18 39.49 -4.32 -8.67
N LYS A 19 38.92 -5.47 -8.30
CA LYS A 19 37.54 -5.57 -7.79
C LYS A 19 37.41 -5.59 -6.27
N HIS A 20 38.48 -5.86 -5.52
CA HIS A 20 38.32 -6.19 -4.10
C HIS A 20 38.17 -4.95 -3.18
N PHE A 21 38.77 -3.80 -3.54
CA PHE A 21 38.65 -2.56 -2.77
C PHE A 21 37.38 -1.77 -3.12
N PHE A 22 37.02 -1.72 -4.41
CA PHE A 22 35.82 -1.04 -4.90
C PHE A 22 34.53 -1.77 -4.46
N TRP A 23 34.53 -3.11 -4.41
CA TRP A 23 33.33 -3.87 -4.00
C TRP A 23 33.08 -3.83 -2.49
N LYS A 24 34.14 -3.72 -1.65
CA LYS A 24 34.00 -3.54 -0.19
C LYS A 24 33.41 -2.17 0.17
N ASN A 25 33.78 -1.11 -0.55
CA ASN A 25 33.16 0.22 -0.38
C ASN A 25 31.73 0.24 -0.93
N TYR A 26 31.47 -0.32 -2.11
CA TYR A 26 30.09 -0.47 -2.64
C TYR A 26 29.18 -1.31 -1.72
N ALA A 27 29.70 -2.39 -1.13
CA ALA A 27 28.96 -3.23 -0.17
C ALA A 27 28.72 -2.55 1.19
N ARG A 28 29.60 -1.63 1.62
CA ARG A 28 29.36 -0.78 2.82
C ARG A 28 28.36 0.33 2.53
N GLU A 29 28.48 1.00 1.38
CA GLU A 29 27.54 2.04 0.95
C GLU A 29 26.13 1.50 0.75
N THR A 30 25.99 0.32 0.14
CA THR A 30 24.67 -0.36 0.02
C THR A 30 24.08 -0.79 1.37
N LYS A 31 24.89 -1.22 2.35
CA LYS A 31 24.41 -1.50 3.73
C LYS A 31 23.96 -0.25 4.48
N VAL A 32 24.70 0.85 4.36
CA VAL A 32 24.34 2.14 4.97
C VAL A 32 23.08 2.70 4.32
N LEU A 33 22.98 2.70 2.99
CA LEU A 33 21.79 3.11 2.26
C LEU A 33 20.57 2.23 2.60
N PHE A 34 20.75 0.91 2.72
CA PHE A 34 19.68 0.00 3.15
C PHE A 34 19.23 0.29 4.59
N SER A 35 20.16 0.55 5.50
CA SER A 35 19.87 0.95 6.88
C SER A 35 19.12 2.28 6.94
N ILE A 36 19.59 3.30 6.21
CA ILE A 36 18.91 4.60 6.09
C ILE A 36 17.51 4.41 5.50
N CYS A 37 17.35 3.65 4.41
CA CYS A 37 16.05 3.33 3.83
C CYS A 37 15.11 2.67 4.83
N ASN A 38 15.60 1.73 5.65
CA ASN A 38 14.79 1.09 6.67
C ASN A 38 14.41 2.06 7.80
N ILE A 39 15.32 2.93 8.22
CA ILE A 39 15.02 4.00 9.18
C ILE A 39 13.96 4.96 8.63
N LEU A 40 14.06 5.34 7.35
CA LEU A 40 13.09 6.21 6.69
C LEU A 40 11.71 5.53 6.53
N LYS A 41 11.69 4.24 6.18
CA LYS A 41 10.44 3.45 6.15
C LYS A 41 9.79 3.37 7.53
N LYS A 42 10.56 3.03 8.56
CA LYS A 42 10.06 2.95 9.94
C LYS A 42 9.50 4.29 10.43
N LYS A 43 10.22 5.40 10.18
CA LYS A 43 9.72 6.75 10.50
C LYS A 43 8.38 7.05 9.81
N ASN A 44 8.19 6.62 8.56
CA ASN A 44 6.90 6.81 7.87
C ASN A 44 5.78 5.94 8.47
N GLU A 45 6.06 4.70 8.88
CA GLU A 45 5.08 3.82 9.55
C GLU A 45 4.65 4.37 10.91
N ASP A 46 5.58 4.97 11.66
CA ASP A 46 5.30 5.59 12.96
C ASP A 46 4.42 6.85 12.84
N LEU A 47 4.48 7.54 11.70
CA LEU A 47 3.66 8.73 11.40
C LEU A 47 2.26 8.38 10.88
N MET A 48 2.01 7.12 10.53
CA MET A 48 0.72 6.72 10.00
C MET A 48 -0.34 6.69 11.11
N PRO A 49 -1.55 7.21 10.84
CA PRO A 49 -2.65 7.02 11.77
C PRO A 49 -2.98 5.53 11.87
N LYS A 50 -3.15 5.04 13.09
CA LYS A 50 -3.57 3.66 13.39
C LYS A 50 -4.97 3.70 13.97
N ASN A 51 -5.75 2.65 13.69
CA ASN A 51 -7.08 2.50 14.26
C ASN A 51 -6.96 1.89 15.67
N PRO A 52 -7.25 2.62 16.76
CA PRO A 52 -7.17 2.06 18.11
C PRO A 52 -8.12 0.89 18.33
N ALA A 53 -9.20 0.81 17.54
CA ALA A 53 -10.17 -0.27 17.60
C ALA A 53 -9.80 -1.49 16.72
N ALA A 54 -8.61 -1.52 16.12
CA ALA A 54 -8.22 -2.58 15.18
C ALA A 54 -8.15 -3.97 15.84
N GLU A 55 -7.66 -4.04 17.08
CA GLU A 55 -7.46 -5.29 17.82
C GLU A 55 -8.77 -5.92 18.28
N PHE A 56 -9.74 -5.09 18.65
CA PHE A 56 -11.05 -5.55 19.14
C PHE A 56 -12.05 -5.84 18.03
N ASN A 57 -11.75 -5.46 16.79
CA ASN A 57 -12.63 -5.64 15.65
C ASN A 57 -12.09 -6.70 14.68
N SER A 58 -12.71 -7.87 14.68
CA SER A 58 -12.39 -8.97 13.76
C SER A 58 -12.50 -8.58 12.28
N ALA A 59 -13.32 -7.57 11.93
CA ALA A 59 -13.40 -7.05 10.57
C ALA A 59 -12.09 -6.41 10.09
N SER A 60 -11.26 -5.91 11.00
CA SER A 60 -9.94 -5.35 10.66
C SER A 60 -9.01 -6.43 10.11
N GLN A 61 -9.15 -7.68 10.60
CA GLN A 61 -8.26 -8.82 10.30
C GLN A 61 -8.78 -9.71 9.16
N GLN A 62 -9.73 -9.25 8.35
CA GLN A 62 -10.25 -10.06 7.23
C GLN A 62 -9.16 -10.32 6.18
N SER A 63 -8.97 -11.57 5.78
CA SER A 63 -7.93 -11.97 4.81
C SER A 63 -8.15 -11.43 3.39
N GLY A 64 -9.41 -11.19 3.00
CA GLY A 64 -9.76 -10.70 1.67
C GLY A 64 -9.78 -9.18 1.56
N ASN A 65 -9.40 -8.68 0.38
CA ASN A 65 -9.61 -7.29 -0.03
C ASN A 65 -10.80 -7.18 -0.99
N GLY A 66 -11.47 -6.02 -0.98
CA GLY A 66 -12.57 -5.76 -1.90
C GLY A 66 -12.11 -5.31 -3.28
N PHE A 67 -13.10 -4.96 -4.10
CA PHE A 67 -12.87 -4.37 -5.41
C PHE A 67 -12.21 -2.98 -5.29
N ILE A 68 -11.32 -2.65 -6.24
CA ILE A 68 -10.66 -1.34 -6.32
C ILE A 68 -11.69 -0.31 -6.76
N TYR A 69 -12.16 0.53 -5.84
CA TYR A 69 -13.12 1.59 -6.18
C TYR A 69 -12.44 2.78 -6.87
N ASP A 70 -11.36 3.29 -6.26
CA ASP A 70 -10.55 4.37 -6.83
C ASP A 70 -9.07 4.16 -6.45
N LYS A 71 -8.17 4.60 -7.32
CA LYS A 71 -6.73 4.63 -7.11
C LYS A 71 -6.33 5.73 -6.13
N LYS A 72 -7.11 6.81 -6.04
CA LYS A 72 -6.80 7.94 -5.17
C LYS A 72 -7.36 7.73 -3.76
N PRO A 73 -6.62 8.07 -2.70
CA PRO A 73 -7.16 8.06 -1.35
C PRO A 73 -8.21 9.17 -1.18
N PHE A 74 -9.15 8.95 -0.26
CA PHE A 74 -10.20 9.93 0.02
C PHE A 74 -9.85 10.72 1.28
N LYS A 75 -9.83 12.05 1.18
CA LYS A 75 -9.61 12.94 2.33
C LYS A 75 -10.93 13.20 3.05
N MET A 76 -10.97 12.94 4.35
CA MET A 76 -12.16 13.13 5.17
C MET A 76 -11.77 13.70 6.54
N ILE A 77 -12.56 14.66 7.02
CA ILE A 77 -12.46 15.12 8.41
C ILE A 77 -13.10 14.07 9.32
N CYS A 78 -12.30 13.47 10.20
CA CYS A 78 -12.78 12.57 11.24
C CYS A 78 -12.75 13.30 12.58
N LYS A 79 -13.84 13.24 13.32
CA LYS A 79 -13.95 13.74 14.69
C LYS A 79 -13.65 12.65 15.72
N THR A 80 -12.99 13.04 16.81
CA THR A 80 -12.76 12.21 18.01
C THR A 80 -14.10 11.73 18.58
N SER A 81 -14.10 10.55 19.21
CA SER A 81 -15.29 9.92 19.82
C SER A 81 -16.44 9.56 18.88
N LYS A 82 -16.29 9.79 17.57
CA LYS A 82 -17.24 9.33 16.56
C LYS A 82 -16.76 8.02 15.93
N GLU A 83 -17.71 7.10 15.79
CA GLU A 83 -17.46 5.82 15.14
C GLU A 83 -17.77 5.92 13.64
N TYR A 84 -16.89 5.33 12.83
CA TYR A 84 -17.03 5.27 11.39
C TYR A 84 -16.92 3.83 10.91
N TYR A 85 -17.57 3.54 9.80
CA TYR A 85 -17.55 2.22 9.17
C TYR A 85 -16.97 2.37 7.77
N TRP A 86 -15.71 2.00 7.61
CA TRP A 86 -15.04 2.04 6.32
C TRP A 86 -15.46 0.87 5.44
N CYS A 87 -15.75 1.14 4.17
CA CYS A 87 -16.13 0.12 3.20
C CYS A 87 -14.91 -0.71 2.77
N LEU A 88 -14.86 -1.98 3.16
CA LEU A 88 -13.84 -2.93 2.69
C LEU A 88 -14.18 -3.54 1.33
N CYS A 89 -15.47 -3.76 1.02
CA CYS A 89 -15.87 -4.50 -0.18
C CYS A 89 -15.72 -3.74 -1.51
N GLY A 90 -15.60 -2.40 -1.47
CA GLY A 90 -15.49 -1.56 -2.67
C GLY A 90 -16.81 -1.29 -3.41
N ARG A 91 -17.94 -1.83 -2.95
CA ARG A 91 -19.25 -1.72 -3.63
C ARG A 91 -20.18 -0.64 -3.08
N SER A 92 -19.77 0.08 -2.03
CA SER A 92 -20.60 1.16 -1.49
C SER A 92 -20.76 2.30 -2.49
N LYS A 93 -21.94 2.93 -2.49
CA LYS A 93 -22.24 4.17 -3.21
C LYS A 93 -21.81 5.43 -2.44
N ARG A 94 -21.45 5.30 -1.15
CA ARG A 94 -21.07 6.40 -0.26
C ARG A 94 -19.62 6.29 0.21
N GLN A 95 -18.74 5.91 -0.72
CA GLN A 95 -17.31 5.75 -0.46
C GLN A 95 -16.72 7.03 0.15
N PRO A 96 -15.76 6.92 1.08
CA PRO A 96 -15.06 5.69 1.50
C PRO A 96 -15.81 4.89 2.59
N LEU A 97 -16.98 5.36 3.01
CA LEU A 97 -17.76 4.75 4.08
C LEU A 97 -18.69 3.66 3.56
N CYS A 98 -19.12 2.80 4.47
CA CYS A 98 -20.10 1.76 4.19
C CYS A 98 -21.53 2.32 4.20
N ASP A 99 -22.35 1.85 3.26
CA ASP A 99 -23.79 2.14 3.11
C ASP A 99 -24.68 0.90 3.32
N GLY A 100 -24.08 -0.25 3.63
CA GLY A 100 -24.80 -1.52 3.80
C GLY A 100 -24.91 -2.38 2.54
N THR A 101 -24.40 -1.95 1.38
CA THR A 101 -24.45 -2.74 0.14
C THR A 101 -23.86 -4.14 0.27
N HIS A 102 -22.88 -4.34 1.15
CA HIS A 102 -22.30 -5.65 1.45
C HIS A 102 -23.28 -6.67 2.03
N LYS A 103 -24.42 -6.21 2.58
CA LYS A 103 -25.48 -7.08 3.11
C LYS A 103 -26.47 -7.54 2.05
N ASN A 104 -26.42 -6.97 0.83
CA ASN A 104 -27.36 -7.35 -0.22
C ASN A 104 -27.13 -8.83 -0.59
N PRO A 105 -28.12 -9.73 -0.37
CA PRO A 105 -27.96 -11.15 -0.65
C PRO A 105 -27.71 -11.43 -2.14
N GLN A 106 -28.17 -10.58 -3.05
CA GLN A 106 -27.96 -10.74 -4.49
C GLN A 106 -26.50 -10.57 -4.91
N MET A 107 -25.70 -9.85 -4.12
CA MET A 107 -24.32 -9.51 -4.45
C MET A 107 -23.30 -10.52 -3.90
N ASN A 108 -23.71 -11.42 -2.99
CA ASN A 108 -22.87 -12.46 -2.40
C ASN A 108 -21.52 -11.95 -1.83
N ILE A 109 -21.53 -10.82 -1.11
CA ILE A 109 -20.33 -10.19 -0.55
C ILE A 109 -20.05 -10.74 0.86
N LYS A 110 -18.91 -11.41 1.06
CA LYS A 110 -18.49 -11.94 2.37
C LYS A 110 -17.74 -10.93 3.26
N LEU A 111 -17.27 -9.83 2.66
CA LEU A 111 -16.48 -8.80 3.33
C LEU A 111 -17.36 -7.90 4.19
N LYS A 112 -16.88 -7.56 5.39
CA LYS A 112 -17.60 -6.71 6.35
C LYS A 112 -16.90 -5.35 6.45
N PRO A 113 -17.62 -4.27 6.81
CA PRO A 113 -17.00 -2.97 6.98
C PRO A 113 -16.11 -2.94 8.22
N VAL A 114 -15.01 -2.19 8.14
CA VAL A 114 -14.08 -2.00 9.26
C VAL A 114 -14.55 -0.82 10.09
N LYS A 115 -14.92 -1.09 11.35
CA LYS A 115 -15.20 -0.06 12.36
C LYS A 115 -13.89 0.57 12.81
N PHE A 116 -13.84 1.90 12.82
CA PHE A 116 -12.69 2.65 13.32
C PHE A 116 -13.10 3.91 14.06
N THR A 117 -12.20 4.35 14.92
CA THR A 117 -12.26 5.63 15.64
C THR A 117 -10.93 6.36 15.47
N VAL A 118 -10.92 7.66 15.75
CA VAL A 118 -9.71 8.49 15.70
C VAL A 118 -9.46 9.12 17.06
N THR A 119 -8.18 9.28 17.42
CA THR A 119 -7.75 9.95 18.66
C THR A 119 -7.94 11.46 18.58
N GLU A 120 -7.65 12.05 17.42
CA GLU A 120 -7.67 13.49 17.18
C GLU A 120 -8.68 13.86 16.10
N SER A 121 -9.28 15.04 16.24
CA SER A 121 -10.20 15.57 15.25
C SER A 121 -9.43 16.30 14.15
N LYS A 122 -9.18 15.63 13.02
CA LYS A 122 -8.43 16.19 11.89
C LYS A 122 -8.80 15.53 10.56
N GLU A 123 -8.14 15.97 9.50
CA GLU A 123 -8.23 15.33 8.19
C GLU A 123 -7.42 14.03 8.15
N TYR A 124 -8.05 12.97 7.68
CA TYR A 124 -7.41 11.67 7.46
C TYR A 124 -7.56 11.25 6.00
N TRP A 125 -6.54 10.55 5.51
CA TRP A 125 -6.56 9.92 4.20
C TRP A 125 -7.01 8.47 4.34
N LEU A 126 -8.22 8.18 3.85
CA LEU A 126 -8.77 6.84 3.85
C LEU A 126 -8.46 6.10 2.54
N CYS A 127 -8.28 4.80 2.65
CA CYS A 127 -8.04 3.94 1.49
C CYS A 127 -9.30 3.82 0.63
N ASN A 128 -9.15 4.04 -0.68
CA ASN A 128 -10.23 3.83 -1.64
C ASN A 128 -9.97 2.67 -2.61
N CYS A 129 -8.71 2.22 -2.76
CA CYS A 129 -8.38 1.05 -3.57
C CYS A 129 -8.70 -0.28 -2.88
N LYS A 130 -8.97 -0.25 -1.57
CA LYS A 130 -9.30 -1.39 -0.71
C LYS A 130 -8.18 -2.43 -0.53
N GLN A 131 -6.96 -2.09 -0.96
CA GLN A 131 -5.77 -2.94 -0.86
C GLN A 131 -4.83 -2.58 0.30
N THR A 132 -5.16 -1.56 1.11
CA THR A 132 -4.30 -1.13 2.24
C THR A 132 -4.08 -2.26 3.26
N SER A 133 -2.86 -2.35 3.76
CA SER A 133 -2.52 -3.18 4.92
C SER A 133 -2.83 -2.46 6.23
N ASN A 134 -2.90 -1.12 6.23
CA ASN A 134 -3.25 -0.31 7.40
C ASN A 134 -4.72 0.14 7.34
N ARG A 135 -5.66 -0.80 7.42
CA ARG A 135 -7.10 -0.50 7.33
C ARG A 135 -7.56 0.36 8.52
N PRO A 136 -8.31 1.46 8.30
CA PRO A 136 -8.90 1.94 7.04
C PRO A 136 -8.07 3.00 6.29
N PHE A 137 -6.91 3.35 6.81
CA PHE A 137 -6.09 4.46 6.34
C PHE A 137 -5.30 4.10 5.08
N CYS A 138 -4.92 5.11 4.33
CA CYS A 138 -4.09 4.94 3.15
C CYS A 138 -2.62 4.79 3.54
N ASP A 139 -1.99 3.68 3.14
CA ASP A 139 -0.57 3.33 3.32
C ASP A 139 0.28 3.52 2.06
N GLY A 140 -0.32 4.06 1.00
CA GLY A 140 0.36 4.21 -0.29
C GLY A 140 0.35 2.95 -1.15
N THR A 141 -0.22 1.83 -0.69
CA THR A 141 -0.36 0.59 -1.47
C THR A 141 -1.01 0.84 -2.82
N HIS A 142 -1.93 1.81 -2.89
CA HIS A 142 -2.58 2.23 -4.14
C HIS A 142 -1.61 2.60 -5.27
N LYS A 143 -0.35 2.97 -4.99
CA LYS A 143 0.65 3.34 -6.00
C LYS A 143 1.27 2.15 -6.75
N ARG A 144 1.03 0.92 -6.31
CA ARG A 144 1.55 -0.27 -7.00
C ARG A 144 0.99 -0.39 -8.41
N GLU A 145 1.79 -0.91 -9.32
CA GLU A 145 1.48 -1.01 -10.75
C GLU A 145 0.22 -1.83 -11.02
N ASP A 146 0.02 -2.94 -10.29
CA ASP A 146 -1.16 -3.80 -10.43
C ASP A 146 -2.48 -3.06 -10.12
N ILE A 147 -2.46 -2.17 -9.13
CA ILE A 147 -3.62 -1.32 -8.79
C ILE A 147 -3.76 -0.17 -9.79
N GLN A 148 -2.65 0.38 -10.25
CA GLN A 148 -2.65 1.44 -11.25
C GLN A 148 -3.14 0.94 -12.62
N ALA A 149 -2.97 -0.35 -12.93
CA ALA A 149 -3.50 -0.96 -14.15
C ALA A 149 -5.00 -1.30 -14.06
N ALA A 150 -5.53 -1.52 -12.85
CA ALA A 150 -6.87 -2.07 -12.64
C ALA A 150 -8.05 -1.12 -12.93
N VAL A 151 -7.83 0.20 -12.96
CA VAL A 151 -8.89 1.19 -13.28
C VAL A 151 -8.50 1.92 -14.56
N LYS A 152 -9.07 1.55 -15.70
CA LYS A 152 -8.97 2.32 -16.95
C LYS A 152 -10.15 3.25 -17.08
#